data_AF-A0A1D3RPQ4-F1
#
_entry.id   AF-A0A1D3RPQ4-F1
#
_cell.length_a   1.000
_cell.length_b   1.000
_cell.length_c   1.000
_cell.angle_alpha   90.00
_cell.angle_beta   90.00
_cell.angle_gamma   90.00
#
_symmetry.space_group_name_H-M   'P 1'
#
loop_
_entity.id
_entity.type
_entity.pdbx_description
1 polymer ?
#
loop_
_entity_poly.entity_id
_entity_poly.type
_entity_poly.pdbx_seq_one_letter_code
_entity_poly.pdbx_strand_id
1 'polypeptide(L)' 'MIERDYDFTQSVVYGAGSGFGWALAITVMAGVREKLKYSDIPKGIEGLGITFISAGLMSLGFMAFSGIQL' A
#
# COMPACT_ATOMS: atom_id res chain seq x y z
N MET A 1 -7.56 -6.23 -20.52
CA MET A 1 -6.33 -5.47 -20.81
C MET A 1 -6.82 -4.10 -21.26
N ILE A 2 -6.69 -3.07 -20.42
CA ILE A 2 -7.08 -1.70 -20.81
C ILE A 2 -5.83 -1.14 -21.48
N GLU A 3 -5.78 -1.16 -22.81
CA GLU A 3 -4.79 -0.38 -23.55
C GLU A 3 -5.08 1.09 -23.28
N ARG A 4 -4.15 1.74 -22.59
CA ARG A 4 -4.13 3.20 -22.49
C ARG A 4 -3.14 3.68 -23.52
N ASP A 5 -3.63 4.40 -24.52
CA ASP A 5 -2.82 5.15 -25.49
C ASP A 5 -2.10 6.30 -24.77
N TYR A 6 -1.07 5.95 -24.00
CA TYR A 6 -0.18 6.92 -23.37
C TYR A 6 0.99 7.17 -24.30
N ASP A 7 1.28 8.44 -24.57
CA ASP A 7 2.54 8.83 -25.19
C ASP A 7 3.74 8.44 -24.29
N PHE A 8 4.96 8.42 -24.85
CA PHE A 8 6.19 8.13 -24.11
C PHE A 8 6.30 8.97 -22.83
N THR A 9 5.98 10.26 -22.92
CA THR A 9 6.04 11.18 -21.77
C THR A 9 5.01 10.82 -20.70
N GLN A 10 3.79 10.48 -21.10
CA GLN A 10 2.72 10.08 -20.18
C GLN A 10 3.02 8.75 -19.50
N SER A 11 3.64 7.81 -20.23
CA SER A 11 4.06 6.51 -19.69
C SER A 11 5.15 6.65 -18.63
N VAL A 12 6.12 7.55 -18.84
CA VAL A 12 7.18 7.84 -17.85
C VAL A 12 6.59 8.43 -16.57
N VAL A 13 5.70 9.41 -16.69
CA VAL A 13 5.05 10.03 -15.52
C VAL A 13 4.15 9.04 -14.79
N TYR A 14 3.40 8.21 -15.53
CA TYR A 14 2.57 7.15 -14.93
C TYR A 14 3.41 6.09 -14.21
N GLY A 15 4.54 5.67 -14.80
CA GLY A 15 5.49 4.76 -14.17
C GLY A 15 6.12 5.34 -12.91
N ALA A 16 6.56 6.60 -12.95
CA ALA A 16 7.13 7.29 -11.80
C ALA A 16 6.09 7.47 -10.67
N GLY A 17 4.86 7.90 -11.02
CA GLY A 17 3.78 8.09 -10.05
C GLY A 17 3.32 6.78 -9.40
N SER A 18 3.17 5.72 -10.19
CA SER A 18 2.81 4.39 -9.66
C SER A 18 3.91 3.80 -8.78
N GLY A 19 5.19 3.96 -9.17
CA GLY A 19 6.34 3.56 -8.35
C GLY A 19 6.39 4.32 -7.01
N PHE A 20 6.11 5.62 -7.04
CA PHE A 20 6.07 6.44 -5.82
C PHE A 20 4.92 6.01 -4.88
N GLY A 21 3.74 5.71 -5.44
CA GLY A 21 2.62 5.16 -4.68
C GLY A 21 2.95 3.83 -4.00
N TRP A 22 3.65 2.94 -4.70
CA TRP A 22 4.11 1.67 -4.13
C TRP A 22 5.16 1.86 -3.02
N ALA A 23 6.13 2.75 -3.23
CA ALA A 23 7.14 3.08 -2.22
C ALA A 23 6.50 3.64 -0.95
N LEU A 24 5.49 4.50 -1.09
CA LEU A 24 4.72 5.03 0.04
C LEU A 24 3.98 3.92 0.77
N ALA A 25 3.32 3.00 0.06
CA ALA A 25 2.61 1.87 0.67
C ALA A 25 3.53 0.97 1.51
N ILE A 26 4.73 0.64 1.01
CA ILE A 26 5.69 -0.19 1.76
C ILE A 26 6.25 0.56 2.96
N THR A 27 6.52 1.86 2.83
CA THR A 27 7.01 2.68 3.95
C THR A 27 5.99 2.72 5.09
N VAL A 28 4.70 2.91 4.77
CA VAL A 28 3.60 2.84 5.76
C VAL A 28 3.54 1.46 6.41
N MET A 29 3.62 0.39 5.61
CA MET A 29 3.61 -0.98 6.13
C MET A 29 4.79 -1.27 7.06
N ALA A 30 5.98 -0.75 6.75
CA ALA A 30 7.16 -0.85 7.62
C ALA A 30 6.93 -0.16 8.96
N GLY A 31 6.39 1.08 8.95
CA GLY A 31 6.08 1.81 10.18
C GLY A 31 5.02 1.12 11.05
N VAL A 32 3.98 0.54 10.43
CA VAL A 32 2.97 -0.26 11.14
C VAL A 32 3.60 -1.49 11.79
N ARG A 33 4.49 -2.21 11.09
CA ARG A 33 5.21 -3.37 11.63
C ARG A 33 6.14 -3.00 12.78
N GLU A 34 6.83 -1.87 12.68
CA GLU A 34 7.69 -1.39 13.75
C GLU A 34 6.90 -1.06 15.02
N LYS A 35 5.76 -0.37 14.88
CA LYS A 35 4.88 -0.08 16.02
C LYS A 35 4.29 -1.34 16.66
N LEU A 36 3.92 -2.33 15.83
CA LEU A 36 3.42 -3.62 16.28
C LEU A 36 4.46 -4.40 17.11
N LYS A 37 5.75 -4.30 16.78
CA LYS A 37 6.83 -4.95 17.55
C LYS A 37 6.88 -4.49 19.02
N TYR A 38 6.47 -3.27 19.31
CA TYR A 38 6.42 -2.72 20.67
C TYR A 38 5.06 -2.91 21.35
N SER A 39 4.11 -3.60 20.69
CA SER A 39 2.76 -3.85 21.21
C SER A 39 2.63 -5.29 21.71
N ASP A 40 1.76 -5.52 22.69
CA ASP A 40 1.45 -6.87 23.18
C ASP A 40 0.57 -7.62 22.18
N ILE A 41 1.20 -8.36 21.27
CA ILE A 41 0.52 -9.19 20.27
C ILE A 41 0.28 -10.59 20.85
N PRO A 42 -0.93 -11.18 20.73
CA PRO A 42 -1.16 -12.56 21.12
C PRO A 42 -0.27 -13.52 20.32
N LYS A 43 0.45 -14.41 21.02
CA LYS A 43 1.43 -15.36 20.44
C LYS A 43 0.91 -16.18 19.25
N GLY A 44 -0.40 -16.44 19.17
CA GLY A 44 -1.00 -17.23 18.09
C GLY A 44 -1.16 -16.48 16.75
N ILE A 45 -1.08 -15.15 16.74
CA ILE A 45 -1.24 -14.30 15.54
C ILE A 45 -0.01 -13.44 15.25
N GLU A 46 1.06 -13.63 16.02
CA GLU A 46 2.31 -12.90 15.89
C GLU A 46 3.00 -13.19 14.54
N GLY A 47 3.63 -12.17 13.97
CA GLY A 47 4.31 -12.29 12.67
C GLY A 47 3.35 -12.20 11.48
N LEU A 48 2.97 -13.33 10.90
CA LEU A 48 2.25 -13.37 9.61
C LEU A 48 0.77 -12.97 9.74
N GLY A 49 0.06 -13.46 10.75
CA GLY A 49 -1.38 -13.21 10.91
C GLY A 49 -1.71 -11.72 11.05
N ILE A 50 -1.01 -11.03 11.96
CA ILE A 50 -1.21 -9.59 12.16
C ILE A 50 -0.75 -8.73 10.98
N THR A 51 0.24 -9.22 10.20
CA THR A 51 0.67 -8.53 8.99
C THR A 51 -0.43 -8.55 7.93
N PHE A 52 -1.17 -9.66 7.77
CA PHE A 52 -2.32 -9.70 6.87
C PHE A 52 -3.49 -8.85 7.34
N ILE A 53 -3.78 -8.84 8.64
CA ILE A 53 -4.84 -7.99 9.22
C ILE A 53 -4.50 -6.51 8.99
N SER A 54 -3.26 -6.09 9.28
CA SER A 54 -2.83 -4.71 9.05
C SER A 54 -2.81 -4.34 7.56
N ALA A 55 -2.41 -5.26 6.67
CA ALA A 55 -2.52 -5.05 5.23
C ALA A 55 -3.98 -4.84 4.77
N GLY A 56 -4.94 -5.59 5.34
CA GLY A 56 -6.36 -5.41 5.08
C GLY A 56 -6.91 -4.07 5.61
N LEU A 57 -6.51 -3.65 6.81
CA LEU A 57 -6.88 -2.33 7.32
C LEU A 57 -6.26 -1.20 6.50
N MET A 58 -5.02 -1.39 6.02
CA MET A 58 -4.35 -0.45 5.15
C MET A 58 -5.06 -0.33 3.79
N SER A 59 -5.55 -1.43 3.22
CA SER A 59 -6.30 -1.40 1.95
C SER A 59 -7.60 -0.61 2.06
N LEU A 60 -8.30 -0.70 3.20
CA LEU A 60 -9.48 0.14 3.49
C LEU A 60 -9.12 1.63 3.54
N GLY A 61 -7.95 1.97 4.09
CA GLY A 61 -7.42 3.34 4.05
C GLY A 61 -7.15 3.82 2.62
N PHE A 62 -6.54 2.98 1.79
CA PHE A 62 -6.30 3.29 0.38
C PHE A 62 -7.60 3.37 -0.45
N MET A 63 -8.65 2.61 -0.09
CA MET A 63 -9.97 2.72 -0.73
C MET A 63 -10.58 4.12 -0.60
N ALA A 64 -10.20 4.92 0.40
CA ALA A 64 -10.64 6.31 0.49
C ALA A 64 -10.22 7.16 -0.73
N PHE A 65 -9.14 6.77 -1.41
CA PHE A 65 -8.68 7.44 -2.64
C PHE A 65 -9.35 6.89 -3.91
N SER A 66 -10.15 5.82 -3.83
CA SER A 66 -10.79 5.21 -5.01
C SER A 66 -11.86 6.10 -5.67
N GLY A 67 -12.40 7.08 -4.94
CA GLY A 67 -13.37 8.05 -5.47
C GLY A 67 -12.74 9.20 -6.26
N ILE A 68 -11.41 9.31 -6.29
CA ILE A 68 -10.70 10.33 -7.07
C ILE A 68 -10.64 9.83 -8.51
N GLN A 69 -11.52 10.36 -9.36
CA GLN A 69 -11.51 10.13 -10.80
C GLN A 69 -10.65 11.19 -11.49
N LEU A 70 -9.70 10.75 -12.31
CA LEU A 70 -8.83 11.57 -13.15
C LEU A 70 -9.20 11.36 -14.63
#